data_AF-A0A821AYL8-F1
#
_entry.id   AF-A0A821AYL8-F1
#
_cell.length_a   1.000
_cell.length_b   1.000
_cell.length_c   1.000
_cell.angle_alpha   90.00
_cell.angle_beta   90.00
_cell.angle_gamma   90.00
#
_symmetry.space_group_name_H-M   'P 1'
#
loop_
_entity.id
_entity.type
_entity.pdbx_description
1 polymer ?
#
loop_
_entity_poly.entity_id
_entity_poly.type
_entity_poly.pdbx_seq_one_letter_code
_entity_poly.pdbx_strand_id
1 'polypeptide(L)' 'EDVETGEPFTAETVIANSPSFGYIHCAQKLQILLQIMLTMSCSATSVFAHPLFHLDYSKTFVEKINFLSYIAIEMF' A
#
# COMPACT_ATOMS: atom_id res chain seq x y z
N GLU A 1 14.65 15.81 -20.76
CA GLU A 1 15.12 17.18 -20.49
C GLU A 1 13.91 18.09 -20.49
N ASP A 2 13.95 19.14 -19.67
CA ASP A 2 12.94 20.19 -19.72
C ASP A 2 12.97 20.90 -21.07
N VAL A 3 11.80 21.14 -21.66
CA VAL A 3 11.69 21.64 -23.04
C VAL A 3 12.12 23.11 -23.16
N GLU A 4 12.03 23.88 -22.07
CA GLU A 4 12.36 25.31 -22.06
C GLU A 4 13.80 25.58 -21.61
N THR A 5 14.30 24.81 -20.63
CA THR A 5 15.63 25.03 -20.01
C THR A 5 16.69 24.04 -20.48
N GLY A 6 16.30 22.90 -21.06
CA GLY A 6 17.23 21.85 -21.49
C GLY A 6 17.87 21.08 -20.34
N GLU A 7 17.46 21.30 -19.09
CA GLU A 7 18.05 20.64 -17.95
C GLU A 7 17.61 19.17 -17.82
N PRO A 8 18.51 18.26 -17.39
CA PRO A 8 18.15 16.89 -17.10
C PRO A 8 17.25 16.81 -15.86
N PHE A 9 16.26 15.92 -15.90
CA PHE A 9 15.37 15.71 -14.77
C PHE A 9 16.14 15.16 -13.57
N THR A 10 16.06 15.87 -12.44
CA THR A 10 16.56 15.43 -11.14
C THR A 10 15.37 15.36 -10.20
N ALA A 11 15.10 14.19 -9.62
CA ALA A 11 14.03 14.05 -8.62
C ALA A 11 14.55 14.39 -7.23
N GLU A 12 13.78 15.10 -6.40
CA GLU A 12 14.11 15.33 -4.99
C GLU A 12 13.50 14.29 -4.04
N THR A 13 12.42 13.62 -4.46
CA THR A 13 11.68 12.67 -3.64
C THR A 13 10.96 11.62 -4.49
N VAL A 14 10.70 10.46 -3.90
CA VAL A 14 9.90 9.37 -4.47
C VAL A 14 8.65 9.20 -3.63
N ILE A 15 7.47 9.25 -4.26
CA ILE A 15 6.20 8.85 -3.65
C ILE A 15 5.81 7.51 -4.24
N ALA A 16 5.66 6.49 -3.39
CA ALA A 16 5.40 5.14 -3.86
C ALA A 16 4.29 4.44 -3.06
N ASN A 17 3.66 3.47 -3.74
CA ASN A 17 2.69 2.55 -3.17
C ASN A 17 3.40 1.57 -2.19
N SER A 18 2.72 0.94 -1.23
CA SER A 18 3.38 -0.03 -0.31
C SER A 18 3.80 -1.41 -0.88
N PRO A 19 3.13 -2.01 -1.89
CA PRO A 19 3.33 -3.43 -2.23
C PRO A 19 4.50 -3.70 -3.18
N SER A 20 5.01 -2.70 -3.90
CA SER A 20 6.27 -2.89 -4.65
C SER A 20 7.45 -2.46 -3.78
N PHE A 21 8.60 -3.10 -3.98
CA PHE A 21 9.82 -2.84 -3.21
C PHE A 21 10.94 -2.25 -4.08
N GLY A 22 10.75 -2.19 -5.41
CA GLY A 22 11.80 -1.76 -6.35
C GLY A 22 12.25 -0.31 -6.14
N TYR A 23 11.31 0.58 -5.79
CA TYR A 23 11.59 2.00 -5.56
C TYR A 23 12.45 2.26 -4.32
N ILE A 24 12.57 1.30 -3.38
CA ILE A 24 13.48 1.41 -2.24
C ILE A 24 14.92 1.48 -2.73
N HIS A 25 15.31 0.58 -3.63
CA HIS A 25 16.67 0.55 -4.17
C HIS A 25 16.98 1.75 -5.06
N CYS A 26 15.98 2.23 -5.83
CA CYS A 26 16.12 3.46 -6.62
C CYS A 26 16.33 4.68 -5.72
N ALA A 27 15.50 4.87 -4.69
CA ALA A 27 15.63 6.00 -3.77
C ALA A 27 16.95 5.95 -2.98
N GLN A 28 17.38 4.75 -2.56
CA GLN A 28 18.68 4.56 -1.92
C GLN A 28 19.85 4.92 -2.83
N LYS A 29 19.82 4.48 -4.09
CA LYS A 29 20.91 4.79 -5.04
C LYS A 29 20.96 6.26 -5.42
N LEU A 30 19.80 6.91 -5.48
CA LEU A 30 19.66 8.34 -5.76
C LEU A 30 19.87 9.23 -4.53
N GLN A 31 19.93 8.65 -3.32
CA GLN A 31 20.06 9.38 -2.04
C GLN A 31 18.94 10.41 -1.82
N ILE A 32 17.71 10.08 -2.20
CA ILE A 32 16.53 10.94 -2.08
C ILE A 32 15.48 10.36 -1.14
N LEU A 33 14.60 11.23 -0.61
CA LEU A 33 13.56 10.83 0.32
C LEU A 33 12.56 9.88 -0.35
N LEU A 34 12.17 8.81 0.36
CA LEU A 34 11.11 7.90 -0.07
C LEU A 34 9.91 8.03 0.87
N GLN A 35 8.80 8.53 0.34
CA GLN A 35 7.51 8.56 1.02
C GLN A 35 6.64 7.40 0.52
N ILE A 36 6.31 6.49 1.42
CA ILE A 36 5.39 5.38 1.13
C ILE A 36 3.98 5.80 1.51
N MET A 37 3.05 5.70 0.58
CA MET A 37 1.62 5.92 0.79
C MET A 37 0.84 4.67 0.35
N LEU A 38 -0.02 4.16 1.23
CA LEU A 38 -0.99 3.16 0.82
C LEU A 38 -2.10 3.80 0.01
N THR A 39 -2.35 3.23 -1.17
CA THR A 39 -3.46 3.63 -2.05
C THR A 39 -4.77 2.94 -1.68
N MET A 40 -4.71 1.89 -0.85
CA MET A 40 -5.87 1.22 -0.28
C MET A 40 -6.00 1.58 1.20
N SER A 41 -7.13 2.21 1.56
CA SER A 41 -7.58 2.30 2.94
C SER A 41 -8.21 0.97 3.34
N CYS A 42 -7.42 0.02 3.82
CA CYS A 42 -7.94 -1.19 4.47
C CYS A 42 -8.50 -0.84 5.87
N SER A 43 -9.38 0.15 5.97
CA SER A 43 -10.08 0.43 7.22
C SER A 43 -11.03 -0.73 7.52
N ALA A 44 -10.99 -1.22 8.76
CA ALA A 44 -11.81 -2.33 9.18
C ALA A 44 -13.30 -2.07 8.91
N THR A 45 -13.90 -2.93 8.09
CA THR A 45 -15.29 -2.84 7.67
C THR A 45 -16.00 -4.18 7.85
N SER A 46 -17.28 -4.11 8.18
CA SER A 46 -18.15 -5.29 8.27
C SER A 46 -18.78 -5.67 6.93
N VAL A 47 -18.67 -4.81 5.91
CA VAL A 47 -19.37 -4.97 4.62
C VAL A 47 -18.69 -6.00 3.72
N PHE A 48 -17.37 -6.09 3.76
CA PHE A 48 -16.58 -7.04 2.98
C PHE A 48 -15.36 -7.50 3.79
N ALA A 49 -14.82 -8.69 3.49
CA ALA A 49 -13.64 -9.21 4.15
C ALA A 49 -12.35 -8.56 3.61
N HIS A 50 -11.29 -8.59 4.42
CA HIS A 50 -9.97 -8.12 4.03
C HIS A 50 -9.47 -8.90 2.79
N PRO A 51 -8.96 -8.23 1.73
CA PRO A 51 -8.61 -8.87 0.45
C PRO A 51 -7.58 -10.00 0.55
N LEU A 52 -6.71 -9.93 1.56
CA LEU A 52 -5.66 -10.91 1.83
C LEU A 52 -6.09 -12.03 2.81
N PHE A 53 -7.34 -12.06 3.24
CA PHE A 53 -7.84 -13.03 4.21
C PHE A 53 -8.77 -14.05 3.53
N HIS A 54 -8.41 -15.33 3.57
CA HIS A 54 -9.24 -16.41 3.02
C HIS A 54 -10.23 -16.92 4.07
N LEU A 55 -11.52 -16.89 3.73
CA LEU A 55 -12.62 -17.26 4.63
C LEU A 55 -13.49 -18.35 4.05
N ASP A 56 -13.80 -19.34 4.89
CA ASP A 56 -14.79 -20.37 4.61
C ASP A 56 -16.15 -19.93 5.17
N TYR A 57 -17.05 -19.49 4.28
CA TYR A 57 -18.33 -18.85 4.63
C TYR A 57 -19.39 -19.81 5.21
N SER A 58 -19.01 -21.01 5.64
CA SER A 58 -19.97 -22.09 5.81
C SER A 58 -20.91 -21.95 7.02
N LYS A 59 -20.54 -21.26 8.12
CA LYS A 59 -21.33 -21.32 9.39
C LYS A 59 -21.29 -20.11 10.35
N THR A 60 -21.00 -18.88 9.93
CA THR A 60 -20.81 -17.79 10.92
C THR A 60 -21.22 -16.39 10.45
N PHE A 61 -21.46 -15.49 11.42
CA PHE A 61 -21.93 -14.11 11.26
C PHE A 61 -20.96 -13.28 10.38
N VAL A 62 -21.29 -13.20 9.08
CA VAL A 62 -20.43 -12.64 8.00
C VAL A 62 -19.89 -11.26 8.35
N GLU A 63 -20.72 -10.38 8.91
CA GLU A 63 -20.33 -9.02 9.27
C GLU A 63 -19.22 -8.94 10.33
N LYS A 64 -19.30 -9.79 11.36
CA LYS A 64 -18.28 -9.82 12.44
C LYS A 64 -16.98 -10.42 11.94
N ILE A 65 -17.07 -11.42 11.06
CA ILE A 65 -15.91 -12.05 10.44
C ILE A 65 -15.20 -11.07 9.51
N ASN A 66 -15.95 -10.30 8.73
CA ASN A 66 -15.41 -9.26 7.87
C ASN A 66 -14.60 -8.25 8.68
N PHE A 67 -15.16 -7.71 9.76
CA PHE A 67 -14.43 -6.79 10.63
C PHE A 67 -13.18 -7.43 11.26
N LEU A 68 -13.29 -8.67 11.74
CA LEU A 68 -12.19 -9.39 12.38
C LEU A 68 -11.06 -9.74 11.39
N SER A 69 -11.37 -9.89 10.10
CA SER A 69 -10.37 -10.17 9.07
C SER A 69 -9.37 -9.03 8.86
N TYR A 70 -9.79 -7.77 9.07
CA TYR A 70 -8.89 -6.61 9.03
C TYR A 70 -7.96 -6.59 10.24
N ILE A 71 -8.51 -6.81 11.43
CA ILE A 71 -7.72 -6.89 12.67
C ILE A 71 -6.68 -8.01 12.57
N ALA A 72 -7.08 -9.18 12.06
CA ALA A 72 -6.17 -10.30 11.90
C ALA A 72 -4.97 -9.94 11.01
N ILE A 73 -5.20 -9.31 9.86
CA ILE A 73 -4.11 -8.90 8.95
C ILE A 73 -3.25 -7.78 9.52
N GLU A 74 -3.83 -6.80 10.23
CA GLU A 74 -3.04 -5.75 10.88
C GLU A 74 -2.12 -6.27 11.99
N MET A 75 -2.44 -7.43 12.58
CA MET A 75 -1.62 -8.08 13.60
C MET A 75 -0.48 -8.94 13.02
N PHE A 76 -0.48 -9.20 11.71
CA PHE A 76 0.57 -9.96 10.99
C PHE A 76 1.59 -9.03 10.33
#